data_AF-A0A953M8S0-F1
#
_entry.id   AF-A0A953M8S0-F1
#
_cell.length_a   1.000
_cell.length_b   1.000
_cell.length_c   1.000
_cell.angle_alpha   90.00
_cell.angle_beta   90.00
_cell.angle_gamma   90.00
#
_symmetry.space_group_name_H-M   'P 1'
#
loop_
_entity.id
_entity.type
_entity.pdbx_description
1 polymer ?
#
loop_
_entity_poly.entity_id
_entity_poly.type
_entity_poly.pdbx_seq_one_letter_code
_entity_poly.pdbx_strand_id
1 'polypeptide(L)'
;WYGALTAVEGRQLEEVKEMMRVIMARGLRDYKIMEAMQGDPNKPVPLSATIDEQTGKVTWYTNEDVGEILVNPGNEILTFNSVQAEDLRFSEGIARNLDELTRELGYDEIEWVGTWQKDLIFPVGKAERENRRWREFIDQNNQGLQIAVVKYQLYLRTAQGTAGDNRGRMVGKARQHLRSIRRFFRESPNSLLFTLGLPPDQFDYWYEDQEEILRDLMRD
;
A
#
# COMPACT_ATOMS: atom_id res chain seq x y z
N TRP A 1 3.28 14.67 -9.79
CA TRP A 1 2.90 13.77 -8.69
C TRP A 1 1.41 13.97 -8.50
N TYR A 2 0.58 12.95 -8.78
CA TYR A 2 -0.88 13.07 -8.76
C TYR A 2 -1.37 12.87 -7.32
N GLY A 3 -1.96 13.92 -6.75
CA GLY A 3 -2.55 13.94 -5.42
C GLY A 3 -3.92 13.30 -5.38
N ALA A 4 -4.26 12.72 -4.22
CA ALA A 4 -5.38 11.81 -3.96
C ALA A 4 -5.33 10.54 -4.83
N LEU A 5 -5.46 9.37 -4.21
CA LEU A 5 -5.71 8.11 -4.94
C LEU A 5 -7.12 8.16 -5.55
N THR A 6 -7.33 9.06 -6.52
CA THR A 6 -8.49 9.01 -7.40
C THR A 6 -8.21 7.90 -8.40
N ALA A 7 -9.12 6.95 -8.50
CA ALA A 7 -9.03 5.91 -9.51
C ALA A 7 -8.81 6.56 -10.88
N VAL A 8 -7.84 6.03 -11.64
CA VAL A 8 -7.55 6.53 -12.98
C VAL A 8 -8.76 6.18 -13.87
N GLU A 9 -9.42 7.18 -14.44
CA GLU A 9 -10.61 7.01 -15.27
C GLU A 9 -10.40 7.51 -16.71
N GLY A 10 -11.25 7.03 -17.63
CA GLY A 10 -11.28 7.51 -19.02
C GLY A 10 -10.01 7.18 -19.80
N ARG A 11 -9.46 8.16 -20.54
CA ARG A 11 -8.32 7.95 -21.45
C ARG A 11 -7.07 7.41 -20.74
N GLN A 12 -6.80 7.87 -19.53
CA GLN A 12 -5.62 7.42 -18.77
C GLN A 12 -5.76 5.96 -18.35
N LEU A 13 -6.99 5.49 -18.07
CA LEU A 13 -7.24 4.08 -17.77
C LEU A 13 -6.96 3.20 -18.99
N GLU A 14 -7.37 3.64 -20.17
CA GLU A 14 -7.10 2.91 -21.42
C GLU A 14 -5.60 2.88 -21.76
N GLU A 15 -4.86 3.96 -21.49
CA GLU A 15 -3.40 3.98 -21.62
C GLU A 15 -2.72 3.00 -20.64
N VAL A 16 -3.23 2.90 -19.41
CA VAL A 16 -2.76 1.93 -18.41
C VAL A 16 -3.09 0.50 -18.82
N LYS A 17 -4.30 0.23 -19.32
CA LYS A 17 -4.69 -1.10 -19.83
C LYS A 17 -3.83 -1.54 -21.02
N GLU A 18 -3.49 -0.62 -21.92
CA GLU A 18 -2.59 -0.94 -23.02
C GLU A 18 -1.17 -1.23 -22.53
N MET A 19 -0.67 -0.45 -21.56
CA MET A 19 0.61 -0.74 -20.91
C MET A 19 0.58 -2.12 -20.22
N MET A 20 -0.50 -2.47 -19.54
CA MET A 20 -0.70 -3.79 -18.92
C MET A 20 -0.64 -4.91 -19.97
N ARG A 21 -1.32 -4.74 -21.11
CA ARG A 21 -1.30 -5.71 -22.21
C ARG A 21 0.12 -5.94 -22.71
N VAL A 22 0.89 -4.87 -22.92
CA VAL A 22 2.29 -4.97 -23.37
C VAL A 22 3.16 -5.68 -22.33
N ILE A 23 3.00 -5.38 -21.04
CA ILE A 23 3.78 -6.01 -19.96
C ILE A 23 3.46 -7.51 -19.85
N MET A 24 2.17 -7.89 -19.90
CA MET A 24 1.77 -9.30 -19.81
C MET A 24 2.25 -10.10 -21.01
N ALA A 25 2.18 -9.52 -22.22
CA ALA A 25 2.72 -10.15 -23.42
C ALA A 25 4.23 -10.41 -23.29
N ARG A 26 5.00 -9.47 -22.71
CA ARG A 26 6.43 -9.69 -22.42
C ARG A 26 6.67 -10.81 -21.41
N GLY A 27 5.77 -10.97 -20.44
CA GLY A 27 5.78 -12.06 -19.47
C GLY A 27 5.18 -13.37 -20.00
N LEU A 28 4.79 -13.44 -21.28
CA LEU A 28 4.11 -14.60 -21.88
C LEU A 28 2.81 -15.01 -21.15
N ARG A 29 2.10 -14.03 -20.57
CA ARG A 29 0.82 -14.24 -19.88
C ARG A 29 -0.32 -13.49 -20.61
N ASP A 30 -1.54 -14.01 -20.52
CA ASP A 30 -2.72 -13.33 -21.08
C ASP A 30 -3.09 -12.13 -20.20
N TYR A 31 -3.29 -10.97 -20.83
CA TYR A 31 -3.59 -9.73 -20.11
C TYR A 31 -4.92 -9.77 -19.36
N LYS A 32 -5.86 -10.64 -19.76
CA LYS A 32 -7.16 -10.81 -19.08
C LYS A 32 -7.01 -11.21 -17.61
N ILE A 33 -5.91 -11.92 -17.28
CA ILE A 33 -5.59 -12.27 -15.89
C ILE A 33 -5.35 -11.00 -15.07
N MET A 34 -4.53 -10.08 -15.60
CA MET A 34 -4.24 -8.82 -14.91
C MET A 34 -5.47 -7.92 -14.84
N GLU A 35 -6.32 -7.95 -15.86
CA GLU A 35 -7.59 -7.22 -15.85
C GLU A 35 -8.53 -7.72 -14.73
N ALA A 36 -8.59 -9.02 -14.49
CA ALA A 36 -9.34 -9.60 -13.37
C ALA A 36 -8.70 -9.32 -11.98
N MET A 37 -7.37 -9.15 -11.92
CA MET A 37 -6.63 -8.86 -10.68
C MET A 37 -6.54 -7.38 -10.31
N GLN A 38 -6.59 -6.48 -11.29
CA GLN A 38 -6.34 -5.05 -11.11
C GLN A 38 -7.45 -4.18 -11.70
N GLY A 39 -8.56 -4.79 -12.12
CA GLY A 39 -9.75 -4.09 -12.58
C GLY A 39 -10.35 -3.18 -11.51
N ASP A 40 -11.29 -2.34 -11.93
CA ASP A 40 -12.05 -1.49 -11.01
C ASP A 40 -12.71 -2.36 -9.92
N PRO A 41 -12.44 -2.14 -8.63
CA PRO A 41 -13.08 -2.88 -7.55
C PRO A 41 -14.61 -2.81 -7.56
N ASN A 42 -15.19 -1.78 -8.18
CA ASN A 42 -16.63 -1.63 -8.34
C ASN A 42 -17.19 -2.34 -9.58
N LYS A 43 -16.31 -2.80 -10.48
CA LYS A 43 -16.64 -3.57 -11.68
C LYS A 43 -15.63 -4.70 -11.87
N PRO A 44 -15.61 -5.70 -10.98
CA PRO A 44 -14.68 -6.80 -11.12
C PRO A 44 -14.95 -7.57 -12.41
N VAL A 45 -13.89 -8.11 -13.00
CA VAL A 45 -13.98 -8.76 -14.31
C VAL A 45 -14.05 -10.26 -14.11
N PRO A 46 -15.13 -10.93 -14.58
CA PRO A 46 -15.21 -12.38 -14.51
C PRO A 46 -14.12 -13.00 -15.39
N LEU A 47 -13.64 -14.16 -14.97
CA LEU A 47 -12.57 -14.86 -15.67
C LEU A 47 -12.87 -16.37 -15.65
N SER A 48 -12.87 -16.99 -16.81
CA SER A 48 -12.87 -18.45 -16.95
C SER A 48 -11.75 -18.87 -17.87
N ALA A 49 -11.36 -20.14 -17.77
CA ALA A 49 -10.27 -20.71 -18.53
C ALA A 49 -10.59 -22.12 -19.05
N THR A 50 -9.99 -22.48 -20.18
CA THR A 50 -9.95 -23.86 -20.68
C THR A 50 -8.49 -24.24 -20.89
N ILE A 51 -8.13 -25.45 -20.46
CA ILE A 51 -6.78 -26.00 -20.60
C ILE A 51 -6.82 -27.06 -21.69
N ASP A 52 -6.03 -26.87 -22.73
CA ASP A 52 -5.82 -27.92 -23.73
C ASP A 52 -4.96 -29.03 -23.10
N GLU A 53 -5.55 -30.22 -22.90
CA GLU A 53 -4.86 -31.36 -22.28
C GLU A 53 -3.64 -31.85 -23.06
N GLN A 54 -3.61 -31.67 -24.39
CA GLN A 54 -2.51 -32.13 -25.23
C GLN A 54 -1.33 -31.16 -25.22
N THR A 55 -1.60 -29.86 -25.17
CA THR A 55 -0.55 -28.83 -25.27
C THR A 55 -0.25 -28.13 -23.95
N GLY A 56 -1.10 -28.29 -22.93
CA GLY A 56 -1.04 -27.54 -21.67
C GLY A 56 -1.37 -26.06 -21.82
N LYS A 57 -1.80 -25.60 -23.00
CA LYS A 57 -2.09 -24.19 -23.27
C LYS A 57 -3.39 -23.77 -22.61
N VAL A 58 -3.33 -22.70 -21.83
CA VAL A 58 -4.51 -22.11 -21.17
C VAL A 58 -5.08 -21.00 -22.01
N THR A 59 -6.36 -21.10 -22.35
CA THR A 59 -7.14 -20.06 -23.04
C THR A 59 -8.07 -19.38 -22.05
N TRP A 60 -8.02 -18.05 -22.02
CA TRP A 60 -8.70 -17.22 -21.02
C TRP A 60 -9.87 -16.43 -21.62
N TYR A 61 -10.97 -16.34 -20.89
CA TYR A 61 -12.20 -15.66 -21.29
C TYR A 61 -12.68 -14.72 -20.18
N THR A 62 -13.11 -13.50 -20.54
CA THR A 62 -13.63 -12.50 -19.58
C THR A 62 -15.12 -12.69 -19.30
N ASN A 63 -15.51 -13.91 -18.96
CA ASN A 63 -16.88 -14.33 -18.68
C ASN A 63 -16.86 -15.58 -17.79
N GLU A 64 -17.98 -15.92 -17.19
CA GLU A 64 -18.07 -17.02 -16.22
C GLU A 64 -18.26 -18.38 -16.90
N ASP A 65 -18.99 -18.42 -18.03
CA ASP A 65 -19.57 -19.66 -18.55
C ASP A 65 -18.90 -20.22 -19.83
N VAL A 66 -17.90 -19.55 -20.41
CA VAL A 66 -17.28 -20.02 -21.66
C VAL A 66 -16.13 -20.99 -21.40
N GLY A 67 -15.30 -20.71 -20.40
CA GLY A 67 -14.25 -21.63 -19.98
C GLY A 67 -14.80 -22.81 -19.19
N GLU A 68 -14.07 -23.93 -19.20
CA GLU A 68 -14.42 -25.12 -18.41
C GLU A 68 -14.17 -24.91 -16.90
N ILE A 69 -13.23 -24.03 -16.57
CA ILE A 69 -12.83 -23.70 -15.21
C ILE A 69 -13.24 -22.26 -14.94
N LEU A 70 -14.15 -22.07 -13.98
CA LEU A 70 -14.43 -20.74 -13.43
C LEU A 70 -13.26 -20.30 -12.54
N VAL A 71 -12.61 -19.20 -12.90
CA VAL A 71 -11.44 -18.67 -12.19
C VAL A 71 -11.77 -17.46 -11.33
N ASN A 72 -12.64 -16.57 -11.83
CA ASN A 72 -13.16 -15.44 -11.09
C ASN A 72 -14.65 -15.23 -11.42
N PRO A 73 -15.58 -15.27 -10.45
CA PRO A 73 -17.01 -15.04 -10.66
C PRO A 73 -17.39 -13.57 -10.94
N GLY A 74 -16.42 -12.65 -11.11
CA GLY A 74 -16.71 -11.26 -11.51
C GLY A 74 -17.40 -10.39 -10.45
N ASN A 75 -17.51 -10.88 -9.21
CA ASN A 75 -17.98 -10.12 -8.06
C ASN A 75 -16.83 -9.77 -7.08
N GLU A 76 -15.62 -10.26 -7.34
CA GLU A 76 -14.42 -10.05 -6.54
C GLU A 76 -13.19 -9.84 -7.42
N ILE A 77 -12.14 -9.30 -6.81
CA ILE A 77 -10.84 -9.16 -7.46
C ILE A 77 -10.13 -10.50 -7.39
N LEU A 78 -9.65 -10.97 -8.54
CA LEU A 78 -8.98 -12.26 -8.62
C LEU A 78 -7.72 -12.30 -7.73
N THR A 79 -7.64 -13.32 -6.89
CA THR A 79 -6.41 -13.69 -6.18
C THR A 79 -6.12 -15.17 -6.41
N PHE A 80 -4.88 -15.49 -6.80
CA PHE A 80 -4.46 -16.88 -6.88
C PHE A 80 -3.85 -17.33 -5.56
N ASN A 81 -4.25 -18.51 -5.11
CA ASN A 81 -3.39 -19.31 -4.26
C ASN A 81 -2.39 -20.12 -5.10
N SER A 82 -1.40 -20.73 -4.45
CA SER A 82 -0.34 -21.47 -5.14
C SER A 82 -0.85 -22.65 -5.96
N VAL A 83 -1.86 -23.37 -5.47
CA VAL A 83 -2.43 -24.55 -6.15
C VAL A 83 -3.17 -24.12 -7.41
N GLN A 84 -4.04 -23.12 -7.31
CA GLN A 84 -4.73 -22.56 -8.47
C GLN A 84 -3.77 -21.99 -9.51
N ALA A 85 -2.69 -21.33 -9.06
CA ALA A 85 -1.68 -20.82 -9.96
C ALA A 85 -0.98 -21.94 -10.75
N GLU A 86 -0.71 -23.09 -10.11
CA GLU A 86 -0.11 -24.25 -10.76
C GLU A 86 -1.10 -24.96 -11.70
N ASP A 87 -2.33 -25.21 -11.22
CA ASP A 87 -3.39 -25.87 -11.98
C ASP A 87 -3.71 -25.09 -13.26
N LEU A 88 -3.72 -23.76 -13.19
CA LEU A 88 -3.96 -22.87 -14.32
C LEU A 88 -2.68 -22.49 -15.09
N ARG A 89 -1.56 -23.17 -14.85
CA ARG A 89 -0.26 -22.96 -15.51
C ARG A 89 0.22 -21.50 -15.46
N PHE A 90 -0.23 -20.75 -14.45
CA PHE A 90 0.20 -19.39 -14.15
C PHE A 90 1.54 -19.38 -13.43
N SER A 91 1.81 -20.38 -12.58
CA SER A 91 3.14 -20.71 -12.08
C SER A 91 3.73 -21.91 -12.82
N GLU A 92 5.06 -22.03 -12.82
CA GLU A 92 5.77 -23.20 -13.38
C GLU A 92 5.92 -24.34 -12.36
N GLY A 93 5.65 -24.06 -11.08
CA GLY A 93 5.67 -25.02 -9.99
C GLY A 93 5.43 -24.36 -8.65
N ILE A 94 5.51 -25.14 -7.58
CA ILE A 94 5.37 -24.70 -6.19
C ILE A 94 6.59 -25.16 -5.40
N ALA A 95 7.18 -24.25 -4.62
CA ALA A 95 8.26 -24.57 -3.69
C ALA A 95 7.89 -24.13 -2.28
N ARG A 96 8.19 -24.97 -1.28
CA ARG A 96 7.90 -24.68 0.15
C ARG A 96 9.01 -23.89 0.83
N ASN A 97 10.23 -23.95 0.29
CA ASN A 97 11.40 -23.27 0.82
C ASN A 97 12.41 -22.94 -0.28
N LEU A 98 13.46 -22.19 0.08
CA LEU A 98 14.46 -21.71 -0.87
C LEU A 98 15.29 -22.84 -1.49
N ASP A 99 15.56 -23.91 -0.75
CA ASP A 99 16.36 -25.04 -1.24
C ASP A 99 15.60 -25.82 -2.32
N GLU A 100 14.30 -26.04 -2.10
CA GLU A 100 13.40 -26.63 -3.08
C GLU A 100 13.29 -25.73 -4.31
N LEU A 101 13.06 -24.43 -4.13
CA LEU A 101 13.04 -23.46 -5.25
C LEU A 101 14.35 -23.48 -6.04
N THR A 102 15.49 -23.52 -5.36
CA THR A 102 16.82 -23.54 -5.98
C THR A 102 17.00 -24.76 -6.88
N ARG A 103 16.56 -25.92 -6.41
CA ARG A 103 16.63 -27.16 -7.18
C ARG A 103 15.70 -27.12 -8.40
N GLU A 104 14.47 -26.66 -8.21
CA GLU A 104 13.46 -26.61 -9.27
C GLU A 104 13.79 -25.59 -10.37
N LEU A 105 14.49 -24.50 -10.02
CA LEU A 105 14.95 -23.52 -11.00
C LEU A 105 15.99 -24.08 -11.99
N GLY A 106 16.61 -25.23 -11.69
CA GLY A 106 17.46 -25.96 -12.64
C GLY A 106 18.77 -25.26 -13.05
N TYR A 107 19.21 -24.25 -12.30
CA TYR A 107 20.50 -23.60 -12.53
C TYR A 107 21.63 -24.39 -11.84
N ASP A 108 22.75 -24.57 -12.53
CA ASP A 108 23.90 -25.35 -12.03
C ASP A 108 24.55 -24.74 -10.77
N GLU A 109 24.51 -23.41 -10.64
CA GLU A 109 25.04 -22.67 -9.49
C GLU A 109 24.15 -21.47 -9.17
N ILE A 110 23.32 -21.58 -8.13
CA ILE A 110 22.60 -20.42 -7.55
C ILE A 110 23.28 -20.02 -6.25
N GLU A 111 23.78 -18.79 -6.21
CA GLU A 111 24.23 -18.16 -4.97
C GLU A 111 23.21 -17.12 -4.51
N TRP A 112 22.57 -17.36 -3.37
CA TRP A 112 21.67 -16.39 -2.76
C TRP A 112 22.46 -15.37 -1.95
N VAL A 113 22.55 -14.14 -2.47
CA VAL A 113 23.36 -13.07 -1.87
C VAL A 113 22.55 -12.26 -0.84
N GLY A 114 23.10 -12.13 0.37
CA GLY A 114 22.56 -11.24 1.40
C GLY A 114 22.83 -11.73 2.81
N THR A 115 22.10 -11.17 3.79
CA THR A 115 22.19 -11.58 5.19
C THR A 115 20.92 -12.33 5.60
N TRP A 116 21.07 -13.53 6.12
CA TRP A 116 19.97 -14.32 6.66
C TRP A 116 19.38 -13.68 7.92
N GLN A 117 18.05 -13.65 7.99
CA GLN A 117 17.31 -13.15 9.14
C GLN A 117 16.34 -14.23 9.62
N LYS A 118 16.12 -14.30 10.94
CA LYS A 118 15.43 -15.40 11.61
C LYS A 118 14.01 -15.70 11.08
N ASP A 119 13.33 -14.69 10.54
CA ASP A 119 11.92 -14.79 10.14
C ASP A 119 11.70 -14.75 8.61
N LEU A 120 12.77 -14.88 7.82
CA LEU A 120 12.71 -14.84 6.37
C LEU A 120 13.25 -16.12 5.75
N ILE A 121 12.58 -16.57 4.69
CA ILE A 121 12.98 -17.75 3.92
C ILE A 121 14.04 -17.43 2.86
N PHE A 122 14.49 -16.18 2.75
CA PHE A 122 15.48 -15.72 1.78
C PHE A 122 16.44 -14.71 2.41
N PRO A 123 17.69 -14.61 1.93
CA PRO A 123 18.65 -13.64 2.46
C PRO A 123 18.32 -12.21 2.02
N VAL A 124 18.54 -11.26 2.93
CA VAL A 124 18.21 -9.85 2.71
C VAL A 124 19.41 -9.10 2.16
N GLY A 125 19.30 -8.63 0.92
CA GLY A 125 20.28 -7.75 0.29
C GLY A 125 20.29 -6.33 0.88
N LYS A 126 21.24 -5.50 0.45
CA LYS A 126 21.36 -4.10 0.89
C LYS A 126 20.09 -3.28 0.60
N ALA A 127 19.56 -3.35 -0.63
CA ALA A 127 18.39 -2.60 -1.04
C ALA A 127 17.15 -2.98 -0.22
N GLU A 128 16.89 -4.29 -0.06
CA GLU A 128 15.75 -4.76 0.72
C GLU A 128 15.87 -4.37 2.20
N ARG A 129 17.08 -4.41 2.78
CA ARG A 129 17.30 -3.91 4.13
C ARG A 129 16.93 -2.44 4.28
N GLU A 130 17.34 -1.58 3.34
CA GLU A 130 16.97 -0.17 3.40
C GLU A 130 15.47 0.05 3.18
N ASN A 131 14.82 -0.72 2.29
CA ASN A 131 13.37 -0.68 2.12
C ASN A 131 12.62 -1.09 3.40
N ARG A 132 13.05 -2.16 4.06
CA ARG A 132 12.45 -2.62 5.33
C ARG A 132 12.63 -1.59 6.43
N ARG A 133 13.84 -1.06 6.60
CA ARG A 133 14.12 0.04 7.55
C ARG A 133 13.26 1.26 7.29
N TRP A 134 13.13 1.66 6.03
CA TRP A 134 12.29 2.79 5.65
C TRP A 134 10.82 2.52 5.98
N ARG A 135 10.29 1.33 5.67
CA ARG A 135 8.91 0.94 6.02
C ARG A 135 8.68 0.96 7.53
N GLU A 136 9.60 0.39 8.31
CA GLU A 136 9.54 0.42 9.78
C GLU A 136 9.57 1.85 10.33
N PHE A 137 10.48 2.68 9.82
CA PHE A 137 10.59 4.09 10.20
C PHE A 137 9.31 4.87 9.88
N ILE A 138 8.74 4.68 8.69
CA ILE A 138 7.49 5.33 8.29
C ILE A 138 6.32 4.86 9.15
N ASP A 139 6.22 3.57 9.46
CA ASP A 139 5.18 3.04 10.32
C ASP A 139 5.25 3.63 11.74
N GLN A 140 6.45 3.63 12.33
CA GLN A 140 6.68 4.25 13.65
C GLN A 140 6.36 5.75 13.64
N ASN A 141 6.75 6.47 12.58
CA ASN A 141 6.44 7.88 12.44
C ASN A 141 4.95 8.15 12.27
N ASN A 142 4.24 7.34 11.49
CA ASN A 142 2.79 7.46 11.33
C ASN A 142 2.07 7.23 12.66
N GLN A 143 2.46 6.20 13.43
CA GLN A 143 1.92 5.96 14.77
C GLN A 143 2.22 7.13 15.72
N GLY A 144 3.46 7.63 15.73
CA GLY A 144 3.88 8.77 16.54
C GLY A 144 3.10 10.05 16.20
N LEU A 145 2.88 10.30 14.90
CA LEU A 145 2.11 11.42 14.40
C LEU A 145 0.64 11.33 14.80
N GLN A 146 0.00 10.17 14.64
CA GLN A 146 -1.38 9.96 15.10
C GLN A 146 -1.53 10.24 16.60
N ILE A 147 -0.61 9.72 17.42
CA ILE A 147 -0.60 9.97 18.86
C ILE A 147 -0.45 11.47 19.16
N ALA A 148 0.44 12.17 18.44
CA ALA A 148 0.64 13.60 18.62
C ALA A 148 -0.60 14.42 18.26
N VAL A 149 -1.27 14.08 17.14
CA VAL A 149 -2.52 14.72 16.69
C VAL A 149 -3.66 14.49 17.69
N VAL A 150 -3.87 13.24 18.13
CA VAL A 150 -4.91 12.91 19.12
C VAL A 150 -4.68 13.65 20.44
N LYS A 151 -3.44 13.67 20.94
CA LYS A 151 -3.10 14.38 22.17
C LYS A 151 -3.24 15.90 22.02
N TYR A 152 -2.84 16.45 20.88
CA TYR A 152 -3.04 17.87 20.57
C TYR A 152 -4.52 18.25 20.65
N GLN A 153 -5.39 17.52 19.93
CA GLN A 153 -6.83 17.77 19.91
C GLN A 153 -7.46 17.61 21.30
N LEU A 154 -7.04 16.60 22.06
CA LEU A 154 -7.50 16.39 23.44
C LEU A 154 -7.19 17.61 24.31
N TYR A 155 -5.91 18.02 24.36
CA TYR A 155 -5.51 19.14 25.21
C TYR A 155 -6.07 20.49 24.74
N LEU A 156 -6.26 20.68 23.44
CA LEU A 156 -6.95 21.85 22.89
C LEU A 156 -8.40 21.92 23.39
N ARG A 157 -9.17 20.83 23.25
CA ARG A 157 -10.56 20.76 23.74
C ARG A 157 -10.64 20.94 25.25
N THR A 158 -9.72 20.34 26.01
CA THR A 158 -9.67 20.53 27.47
C THR A 158 -9.35 21.98 27.82
N ALA A 159 -8.43 22.64 27.12
CA ALA A 159 -8.10 24.04 27.34
C ALA A 159 -9.31 24.95 27.08
N GLN A 160 -10.06 24.70 26.01
CA GLN A 160 -11.30 25.42 25.68
C GLN A 160 -12.38 25.29 26.78
N GLY A 161 -12.49 24.12 27.41
CA GLY A 161 -13.49 23.86 28.46
C GLY A 161 -13.06 24.20 29.90
N THR A 162 -11.80 24.57 30.13
CA THR A 162 -11.26 24.82 31.47
C THR A 162 -11.04 26.32 31.68
N ALA A 163 -11.31 26.85 32.88
CA ALA A 163 -11.04 28.25 33.23
C ALA A 163 -9.79 28.42 34.13
N GLY A 164 -9.15 29.58 34.04
CA GLY A 164 -8.06 29.99 34.93
C GLY A 164 -6.76 29.20 34.78
N ASP A 165 -6.04 29.01 35.89
CA ASP A 165 -4.66 28.50 35.91
C ASP A 165 -4.48 27.08 35.31
N ASN A 166 -5.56 26.28 35.33
CA ASN A 166 -5.56 24.96 34.71
C ASN A 166 -5.59 25.03 33.16
N ARG A 167 -6.11 26.11 32.57
CA ARG A 167 -6.11 26.35 31.12
C ARG A 167 -4.68 26.47 30.58
N GLY A 168 -3.83 27.25 31.25
CA GLY A 168 -2.45 27.46 30.83
C GLY A 168 -1.61 26.18 30.77
N ARG A 169 -1.83 25.25 31.72
CA ARG A 169 -1.19 23.93 31.70
C ARG A 169 -1.61 23.09 30.50
N MET A 170 -2.89 23.14 30.12
CA MET A 170 -3.40 22.39 28.96
C MET A 170 -2.92 22.99 27.64
N VAL A 171 -2.89 24.32 27.52
CA VAL A 171 -2.30 25.03 26.38
C VAL A 171 -0.81 24.67 26.20
N GLY A 172 -0.04 24.62 27.30
CA GLY A 172 1.36 24.21 27.26
C GLY A 172 1.57 22.80 26.70
N LYS A 173 0.73 21.84 27.12
CA LYS A 173 0.75 20.46 26.59
C LYS A 173 0.30 20.40 25.13
N ALA A 174 -0.75 21.14 24.76
CA ALA A 174 -1.20 21.24 23.37
C ALA A 174 -0.06 21.77 22.47
N ARG A 175 0.63 22.84 22.88
CA ARG A 175 1.78 23.40 22.14
C ARG A 175 2.95 22.42 22.02
N GLN A 176 3.20 21.60 23.04
CA GLN A 176 4.22 20.55 22.96
C GLN A 176 3.87 19.55 21.84
N HIS A 177 2.63 19.06 21.81
CA HIS A 177 2.20 18.11 20.77
C HIS A 177 2.13 18.75 19.39
N LEU A 178 1.72 20.02 19.28
CA LEU A 178 1.76 20.77 18.02
C LEU A 178 3.18 20.86 17.44
N ARG A 179 4.20 21.12 18.29
CA ARG A 179 5.61 21.08 17.87
C ARG A 179 6.06 19.69 17.43
N SER A 180 5.57 18.62 18.09
CA SER A 180 5.83 17.24 17.64
C SER A 180 5.23 17.00 16.24
N ILE A 181 4.00 17.45 15.97
CA ILE A 181 3.38 17.36 14.65
C ILE A 181 4.25 18.05 13.59
N ARG A 182 4.75 19.27 13.87
CA ARG A 182 5.66 19.99 12.96
C ARG A 182 6.99 19.27 12.73
N ARG A 183 7.53 18.58 13.73
CA ARG A 183 8.72 17.75 13.56
C ARG A 183 8.43 16.59 12.60
N PHE A 184 7.35 15.85 12.81
CA PHE A 184 6.96 14.73 11.94
C PHE A 184 6.71 15.19 10.50
N PHE A 185 6.12 16.37 10.30
CA PHE A 185 5.96 16.95 8.96
C PHE A 185 7.29 17.12 8.22
N ARG A 186 8.33 17.63 8.89
CA ARG A 186 9.66 17.82 8.27
C ARG A 186 10.30 16.50 7.86
N GLU A 187 10.03 15.43 8.61
CA GLU A 187 10.58 14.09 8.36
C GLU A 187 9.77 13.34 7.28
N SER A 188 8.45 13.57 7.19
CA SER A 188 7.56 12.95 6.19
C SER A 188 6.41 13.88 5.80
N PRO A 189 6.60 14.80 4.85
CA PRO A 189 5.59 15.81 4.50
C PRO A 189 4.25 15.21 4.04
N ASN A 190 4.31 14.09 3.32
CA ASN A 190 3.12 13.43 2.76
C ASN A 190 2.29 12.69 3.80
N SER A 191 2.83 12.40 5.00
CA SER A 191 2.09 11.71 6.07
C SER A 191 0.90 12.52 6.61
N LEU A 192 0.94 13.86 6.47
CA LEU A 192 -0.12 14.74 6.92
C LEU A 192 -1.35 14.73 6.02
N LEU A 193 -1.20 14.43 4.73
CA LEU A 193 -2.35 14.32 3.84
C LEU A 193 -3.30 13.22 4.34
N PHE A 194 -2.73 12.09 4.76
CA PHE A 194 -3.51 10.96 5.25
C PHE A 194 -3.99 11.13 6.70
N THR A 195 -3.26 11.91 7.52
CA THR A 195 -3.57 12.05 8.95
C THR A 195 -4.44 13.26 9.27
N LEU A 196 -4.20 14.39 8.60
CA LEU A 196 -4.91 15.66 8.81
C LEU A 196 -5.79 16.06 7.63
N GLY A 197 -5.73 15.34 6.49
CA GLY A 197 -6.40 15.77 5.27
C GLY A 197 -5.76 17.00 4.63
N LEU A 198 -4.53 17.35 5.02
CA LEU A 198 -3.87 18.60 4.63
C LEU A 198 -2.78 18.36 3.59
N PRO A 199 -2.83 19.06 2.45
CA PRO A 199 -1.71 19.13 1.52
C PRO A 199 -0.44 19.70 2.18
N PRO A 200 0.77 19.22 1.83
CA PRO A 200 2.01 19.69 2.45
C PRO A 200 2.25 21.21 2.35
N ASP A 201 1.85 21.83 1.24
CA ASP A 201 1.97 23.27 0.98
C ASP A 201 1.05 24.13 1.86
N GLN A 202 0.03 23.54 2.48
CA GLN A 202 -0.89 24.22 3.39
C GLN A 202 -0.51 24.07 4.86
N PHE A 203 0.50 23.24 5.17
CA PHE A 203 0.80 22.89 6.56
C PHE A 203 1.25 24.09 7.39
N ASP A 204 2.09 24.97 6.85
CA ASP A 204 2.60 26.11 7.62
C ASP A 204 1.46 27.07 8.00
N TYR A 205 0.50 27.33 7.10
CA TYR A 205 -0.70 28.11 7.40
C TYR A 205 -1.54 27.46 8.50
N TRP A 206 -1.82 26.15 8.37
CA TRP A 206 -2.54 25.42 9.41
C TRP A 206 -1.83 25.48 10.76
N TYR A 207 -0.50 25.31 10.77
CA TYR A 207 0.30 25.35 11.99
C TYR A 207 0.23 26.72 12.66
N GLU A 208 0.30 27.80 11.89
CA GLU A 208 0.17 29.17 12.37
C GLU A 208 -1.23 29.45 12.96
N ASP A 209 -2.30 29.04 12.28
CA ASP A 209 -3.67 29.13 12.79
C ASP A 209 -3.82 28.40 14.12
N GLN A 210 -3.25 27.20 14.23
CA GLN A 210 -3.26 26.44 15.49
C GLN A 210 -2.49 27.16 16.61
N GLU A 211 -1.35 27.78 16.28
CA GLU A 211 -0.62 28.59 17.27
C GLU A 211 -1.40 29.83 17.72
N GLU A 212 -2.14 30.48 16.81
CA GLU A 212 -3.00 31.63 17.12
C GLU A 212 -4.14 31.24 18.05
N ILE A 213 -4.86 30.15 17.76
CA ILE A 213 -5.91 29.61 18.65
C ILE A 213 -5.35 29.37 20.07
N LEU A 214 -4.17 28.76 20.17
CA LEU A 214 -3.52 28.53 21.47
C LEU A 214 -3.09 29.82 22.17
N ARG A 215 -2.79 30.90 21.43
CA ARG A 215 -2.47 32.22 22.01
C ARG A 215 -3.72 32.91 22.52
N ASP A 216 -4.82 32.84 21.79
CA ASP A 216 -6.07 33.48 22.18
C ASP A 216 -6.69 32.81 23.42
N LEU A 217 -6.58 31.49 23.53
CA LEU A 217 -6.94 30.77 24.77
C LEU A 217 -6.14 31.19 26.01
N MET A 218 -5.03 31.92 25.85
CA MET A 218 -4.26 32.47 26.97
C MET A 218 -4.57 33.95 27.24
N ARG A 219 -5.32 34.61 26.35
CA ARG A 219 -5.74 36.01 26.48
C ARG A 219 -7.09 36.13 27.18
N ASP A 220 -7.96 35.14 26.99
CA ASP A 220 -9.23 34.93 27.71
C ASP A 220 -9.04 34.16 29.03
#